data_AF-A0A1J5P1Z8-F1
#
_entry.id   AF-A0A1J5P1Z8-F1
#
_cell.length_a   1.000
_cell.length_b   1.000
_cell.length_c   1.000
_cell.angle_alpha   90.00
_cell.angle_beta   90.00
_cell.angle_gamma   90.00
#
_symmetry.space_group_name_H-M   'P 1'
#
loop_
_entity.id
_entity.type
_entity.pdbx_description
1 polymer ?
#
loop_
_entity_poly.entity_id
_entity_poly.type
_entity_poly.pdbx_seq_one_letter_code
_entity_poly.pdbx_strand_id
1 'polypeptide(L)'
;MSANAYVRHLLAALFAQVGIEWKGKVRSAALPGDASELTVWESPPLGVIVRDINKYSNNVMAQQVFLTLALQAGAQRATWEGAAQAVQQWLSAHNLPMPGLVLDNGSGLSRTARVSADDLNALLRAAWRSTVMPEFIASLPLAGEDGTLRRHFRDPDTAGRIHAKTGSLDGVLSLAGYAQAQGGRRYTFVALVNDPRADGAWPALEALVNGFMQGA
;
A
#
# COMPACT_ATOMS: atom_id res chain seq x y z
N MET A 1 -6.07 -18.35 17.15
CA MET A 1 -5.28 -19.56 16.84
C MET A 1 -3.81 -19.16 16.76
N SER A 2 -2.89 -19.92 17.36
CA SER A 2 -1.44 -19.61 17.25
C SER A 2 -0.90 -19.94 15.85
N ALA A 3 0.22 -19.34 15.45
CA ALA A 3 0.87 -19.64 14.17
C ALA A 3 1.19 -21.15 14.03
N ASN A 4 1.71 -21.77 15.09
CA ASN A 4 2.02 -23.21 15.08
C ASN A 4 0.76 -24.07 14.95
N ALA A 5 -0.37 -23.66 15.57
CA ALA A 5 -1.64 -24.35 15.40
C ALA A 5 -2.15 -24.21 13.96
N TYR A 6 -2.08 -23.02 13.36
CA TYR A 6 -2.46 -22.81 11.96
C TYR A 6 -1.67 -23.71 11.01
N VAL A 7 -0.33 -23.68 11.11
CA VAL A 7 0.57 -24.51 10.28
C VAL A 7 0.24 -25.99 10.42
N ARG A 8 0.07 -26.48 11.66
CA ARG A 8 -0.28 -27.89 11.90
C ARG A 8 -1.56 -28.28 11.17
N HIS A 9 -2.64 -27.52 11.32
CA HIS A 9 -3.93 -27.88 10.74
C HIS A 9 -3.90 -27.82 9.21
N LEU A 10 -3.33 -26.75 8.64
CA LEU A 10 -3.28 -26.57 7.18
C LEU A 10 -2.44 -27.66 6.51
N LEU A 11 -1.20 -27.85 6.96
CA LEU A 11 -0.29 -28.80 6.34
C LEU A 11 -0.71 -30.25 6.61
N ALA A 12 -1.24 -30.59 7.79
CA ALA A 12 -1.76 -31.94 8.02
C ALA A 12 -2.94 -32.26 7.09
N ALA A 13 -3.83 -31.29 6.83
CA ALA A 13 -4.92 -31.47 5.88
C ALA A 13 -4.40 -31.67 4.44
N LEU A 14 -3.41 -30.88 4.00
CA LEU A 14 -2.81 -31.02 2.67
C LEU A 14 -2.04 -32.34 2.53
N PHE A 15 -1.30 -32.76 3.56
CA PHE A 15 -0.58 -34.03 3.58
C PHE A 15 -1.52 -35.23 3.52
N ALA A 16 -2.62 -35.20 4.27
CA ALA A 16 -3.62 -36.26 4.21
C ALA A 16 -4.22 -36.44 2.81
N GLN A 17 -4.42 -35.36 2.05
CA GLN A 17 -4.93 -35.43 0.66
C GLN A 17 -3.98 -36.17 -0.30
N VAL A 18 -2.69 -36.22 0.01
CA VAL A 18 -1.67 -36.91 -0.78
C VAL A 18 -1.16 -38.19 -0.11
N GLY A 19 -1.86 -38.68 0.92
CA GLY A 19 -1.52 -39.92 1.62
C GLY A 19 -0.34 -39.84 2.59
N ILE A 20 0.10 -38.63 2.96
CA ILE A 20 1.16 -38.40 3.95
C ILE A 20 0.55 -38.26 5.35
N GLU A 21 0.99 -39.10 6.29
CA GLU A 21 0.56 -39.05 7.69
C GLU A 21 1.55 -38.24 8.56
N TRP A 22 1.08 -37.16 9.19
CA TRP A 22 1.91 -36.36 10.11
C TRP A 22 1.70 -36.79 11.59
N LYS A 23 2.69 -37.50 12.16
CA LYS A 23 2.68 -37.99 13.56
C LYS A 23 3.32 -37.05 14.61
N GLY A 24 4.13 -36.08 14.19
CA GLY A 24 4.88 -35.17 15.07
C GLY A 24 4.13 -33.96 15.63
N LYS A 25 4.89 -33.02 16.21
CA LYS A 25 4.41 -31.72 16.72
C LYS A 25 5.13 -30.57 16.01
N VAL A 26 4.42 -29.46 15.80
CA VAL A 26 5.02 -28.21 15.31
C VAL A 26 5.72 -27.51 16.47
N ARG A 27 6.98 -27.10 16.25
CA ARG A 27 7.77 -26.31 17.20
C ARG A 27 8.49 -25.19 16.46
N SER A 28 8.70 -24.07 17.13
CA SER A 28 9.58 -23.01 16.65
C SER A 28 11.01 -23.33 17.05
N ALA A 29 11.93 -23.37 16.09
CA ALA A 29 13.34 -23.67 16.29
C ALA A 29 14.17 -23.00 15.19
N ALA A 30 15.46 -22.77 15.45
CA ALA A 30 16.40 -22.40 14.40
C ALA A 30 16.56 -23.56 13.41
N LEU A 31 16.80 -23.23 12.14
CA LEU A 31 17.08 -24.23 11.10
C LEU A 31 18.44 -24.90 11.40
N PRO A 32 18.49 -26.24 11.50
CA PRO A 32 19.76 -26.96 11.67
C PRO A 32 20.72 -26.72 10.49
N GLY A 33 22.03 -26.69 10.74
CA GLY A 33 23.03 -26.45 9.70
C GLY A 33 23.17 -27.58 8.67
N ASP A 34 22.66 -28.77 8.99
CA ASP A 34 22.61 -29.96 8.14
C ASP A 34 21.25 -30.15 7.45
N ALA A 35 20.35 -29.17 7.56
CA ALA A 35 19.05 -29.24 6.90
C ALA A 35 19.20 -29.25 5.37
N SER A 36 18.47 -30.16 4.71
CA SER A 36 18.33 -30.17 3.26
C SER A 36 17.08 -29.40 2.85
N GLU A 37 17.22 -28.48 1.89
CA GLU A 37 16.07 -27.78 1.31
C GLU A 37 15.24 -28.76 0.46
N LEU A 38 13.94 -28.85 0.77
CA LEU A 38 13.02 -29.73 0.03
C LEU A 38 12.35 -29.00 -1.13
N THR A 39 12.00 -27.73 -0.95
CA THR A 39 11.32 -26.92 -1.95
C THR A 39 11.43 -25.44 -1.59
N VAL A 40 11.42 -24.60 -2.63
CA VAL A 40 11.24 -23.14 -2.51
C VAL A 40 9.95 -22.78 -3.22
N TRP A 41 9.18 -21.87 -2.63
CA TRP A 41 8.02 -21.26 -3.26
C TRP A 41 8.25 -19.75 -3.33
N GLU A 42 8.36 -19.24 -4.56
CA GLU A 42 8.53 -17.81 -4.78
C GLU A 42 7.17 -17.10 -4.82
N SER A 43 7.10 -15.90 -4.24
CA SER A 43 5.91 -15.07 -4.34
C SER A 43 5.79 -14.48 -5.76
N PRO A 44 4.62 -13.93 -6.12
CA PRO A 44 4.54 -13.00 -7.23
C PRO A 44 5.55 -11.84 -7.09
N PRO A 45 5.96 -11.20 -8.19
CA PRO A 45 6.82 -10.03 -8.15
C PRO A 45 6.21 -8.89 -7.33
N LEU A 46 7.06 -8.05 -6.73
CA LEU A 46 6.63 -6.94 -5.86
C LEU A 46 5.61 -6.01 -6.53
N GLY A 47 5.73 -5.75 -7.83
CA GLY A 47 4.76 -4.92 -8.57
C GLY A 47 3.33 -5.47 -8.53
N VAL A 48 3.15 -6.79 -8.55
CA VAL A 48 1.84 -7.45 -8.42
C VAL A 48 1.31 -7.29 -6.99
N ILE A 49 2.18 -7.50 -5.99
CA ILE A 49 1.83 -7.33 -4.58
C ILE A 49 1.39 -5.88 -4.30
N VAL A 50 2.13 -4.89 -4.82
CA VAL A 50 1.81 -3.46 -4.67
C VAL A 50 0.50 -3.10 -5.38
N ARG A 51 0.22 -3.68 -6.54
CA ARG A 51 -1.09 -3.56 -7.20
C ARG A 51 -2.22 -4.04 -6.29
N ASP A 52 -2.11 -5.23 -5.70
CA ASP A 52 -3.17 -5.73 -4.83
C ASP A 52 -3.34 -4.89 -3.56
N ILE A 53 -2.22 -4.43 -2.99
CA ILE A 53 -2.23 -3.47 -1.88
C ILE A 53 -3.01 -2.20 -2.27
N ASN A 54 -2.70 -1.60 -3.40
CA ASN A 54 -3.27 -0.30 -3.77
C ASN A 54 -4.70 -0.39 -4.28
N LYS A 55 -5.02 -1.39 -5.14
CA LYS A 55 -6.38 -1.59 -5.68
C LYS A 55 -7.38 -1.94 -4.59
N TYR A 56 -6.99 -2.78 -3.63
CA TYR A 56 -7.91 -3.27 -2.59
C TYR A 56 -7.69 -2.64 -1.22
N SER A 57 -6.69 -1.77 -1.08
CA SER A 57 -6.30 -1.16 0.19
C SER A 57 -6.01 -2.20 1.28
N ASN A 58 -5.25 -3.25 0.94
CA ASN A 58 -5.02 -4.38 1.85
C ASN A 58 -3.99 -4.04 2.94
N ASN A 59 -4.49 -3.80 4.15
CA ASN A 59 -3.68 -3.37 5.30
C ASN A 59 -2.64 -4.40 5.73
N VAL A 60 -2.98 -5.68 5.72
CA VAL A 60 -2.06 -6.75 6.16
C VAL A 60 -0.90 -6.87 5.18
N MET A 61 -1.18 -6.83 3.88
CA MET A 61 -0.12 -6.85 2.86
C MET A 61 0.78 -5.61 2.95
N ALA A 62 0.20 -4.41 3.15
CA ALA A 62 0.97 -3.18 3.35
C ALA A 62 1.90 -3.26 4.57
N GLN A 63 1.39 -3.80 5.68
CA GLN A 63 2.17 -4.05 6.90
C GLN A 63 3.33 -5.02 6.67
N GLN A 64 3.12 -6.11 5.94
CA GLN A 64 4.19 -7.08 5.63
C GLN A 64 5.27 -6.49 4.73
N VAL A 65 4.89 -5.73 3.69
CA VAL A 65 5.85 -5.01 2.84
C VAL A 65 6.64 -4.00 3.66
N PHE A 66 5.96 -3.22 4.51
CA PHE A 66 6.61 -2.25 5.39
C PHE A 66 7.63 -2.91 6.33
N LEU A 67 7.25 -3.97 7.05
CA LEU A 67 8.14 -4.75 7.90
C LEU A 67 9.35 -5.32 7.13
N THR A 68 9.15 -5.73 5.88
CA THR A 68 10.22 -6.25 5.02
C THR A 68 11.28 -5.19 4.72
N LEU A 69 10.93 -3.90 4.69
CA LEU A 69 11.90 -2.81 4.48
C LEU A 69 12.97 -2.78 5.57
N ALA A 70 12.63 -3.13 6.82
CA ALA A 70 13.60 -3.22 7.90
C ALA A 70 14.67 -4.29 7.59
N LEU A 71 14.24 -5.46 7.11
CA LEU A 71 15.14 -6.56 6.75
C LEU A 71 16.01 -6.19 5.55
N GLN A 72 15.44 -5.52 4.55
CA GLN A 72 16.18 -5.03 3.38
C GLN A 72 17.21 -3.95 3.74
N ALA A 73 16.96 -3.17 4.80
CA ALA A 73 17.93 -2.24 5.37
C ALA A 73 19.00 -2.91 6.25
N GLY A 74 19.02 -4.25 6.34
CA GLY A 74 20.03 -5.01 7.08
C GLY A 74 19.68 -5.32 8.52
N ALA A 75 18.45 -5.07 8.98
CA ALA A 75 18.02 -5.46 10.32
C ALA A 75 17.91 -6.99 10.45
N GLN A 76 18.34 -7.54 11.59
CA GLN A 76 18.23 -8.98 11.88
C GLN A 76 16.79 -9.43 12.15
N ARG A 77 15.91 -8.49 12.50
CA ARG A 77 14.49 -8.72 12.78
C ARG A 77 13.66 -7.60 12.20
N ALA A 78 12.52 -7.94 11.62
CA ALA A 78 11.54 -6.96 11.19
C ALA A 78 10.83 -6.36 12.42
N THR A 79 10.99 -5.06 12.63
CA THR A 79 10.23 -4.28 13.61
C THR A 79 9.62 -3.08 12.93
N TRP A 80 8.53 -2.55 13.51
CA TRP A 80 7.85 -1.37 13.02
C TRP A 80 8.77 -0.14 13.01
N GLU A 81 9.55 0.03 14.07
CA GLU A 81 10.50 1.12 14.22
C GLU A 81 11.64 1.00 13.20
N GLY A 82 12.15 -0.21 12.98
CA GLY A 82 13.20 -0.46 11.98
C GLY A 82 12.70 -0.19 10.56
N ALA A 83 11.45 -0.55 10.26
CA ALA A 83 10.82 -0.25 8.98
C ALA A 83 10.62 1.25 8.78
N ALA A 84 10.15 1.98 9.81
CA ALA A 84 10.02 3.42 9.77
C ALA A 84 11.38 4.10 9.55
N GLN A 85 12.43 3.64 10.22
CA GLN A 85 13.80 4.13 10.02
C GLN A 85 14.30 3.87 8.59
N ALA A 86 14.05 2.69 8.04
CA ALA A 86 14.40 2.37 6.66
C ALA A 86 13.75 3.33 5.66
N VAL A 87 12.46 3.67 5.87
CA VAL A 87 11.77 4.67 5.04
C VAL A 87 12.40 6.07 5.20
N GLN A 88 12.70 6.50 6.42
CA GLN A 88 13.32 7.81 6.66
C GLN A 88 14.72 7.94 6.04
N GLN A 89 15.51 6.88 6.09
CA GLN A 89 16.82 6.81 5.41
C GLN A 89 16.66 6.89 3.90
N TRP A 90 15.70 6.14 3.34
CA TRP A 90 15.40 6.17 1.91
C TRP A 90 14.97 7.58 1.47
N LEU A 91 14.06 8.23 2.20
CA LEU A 91 13.58 9.59 1.91
C LEU A 91 14.74 10.59 1.93
N SER A 92 15.62 10.49 2.92
CA SER A 92 16.81 11.35 3.05
C SER A 92 17.77 11.14 1.88
N ALA A 93 18.03 9.89 1.49
CA ALA A 93 18.89 9.56 0.35
C ALA A 93 18.35 10.09 -1.00
N HIS A 94 17.04 10.30 -1.10
CA HIS A 94 16.37 10.82 -2.29
C HIS A 94 16.08 12.33 -2.22
N ASN A 95 16.59 13.04 -1.22
CA ASN A 95 16.34 14.47 -0.99
C ASN A 95 14.84 14.80 -0.93
N LEU A 96 14.06 13.95 -0.25
CA LEU A 96 12.62 14.11 -0.03
C LEU A 96 12.37 14.33 1.47
N PRO A 97 12.67 15.53 2.01
CA PRO A 97 12.31 15.83 3.39
C PRO A 97 10.78 15.79 3.52
N MET A 98 10.30 14.97 4.45
CA MET A 98 8.87 14.88 4.77
C MET A 98 8.67 15.18 6.27
N PRO A 99 8.87 16.44 6.71
CA PRO A 99 8.83 16.80 8.12
C PRO A 99 7.48 16.54 8.81
N GLY A 100 6.38 16.45 8.05
CA GLY A 100 5.06 16.10 8.57
C GLY A 100 4.80 14.60 8.69
N LEU A 101 5.74 13.75 8.26
CA LEU A 101 5.57 12.31 8.20
C LEU A 101 5.80 11.63 9.56
N VAL A 102 4.77 10.95 10.05
CA VAL A 102 4.83 10.01 11.18
C VAL A 102 4.34 8.66 10.67
N LEU A 103 5.24 7.67 10.67
CA LEU A 103 4.97 6.30 10.25
C LEU A 103 5.07 5.36 11.44
N ASP A 104 4.10 4.45 11.58
CA ASP A 104 4.11 3.43 12.62
C ASP A 104 3.89 2.01 12.08
N ASN A 105 2.90 1.78 11.22
CA ASN A 105 2.54 0.42 10.77
C ASN A 105 2.47 0.27 9.24
N GLY A 106 2.70 1.33 8.47
CA GLY A 106 2.73 1.31 7.01
C GLY A 106 1.37 1.12 6.30
N SER A 107 0.28 0.86 7.03
CA SER A 107 -1.07 0.68 6.45
C SER A 107 -1.96 1.92 6.54
N GLY A 108 -1.66 2.85 7.45
CA GLY A 108 -2.50 4.03 7.70
C GLY A 108 -3.72 3.75 8.60
N LEU A 109 -3.82 2.56 9.22
CA LEU A 109 -4.86 2.25 10.20
C LEU A 109 -4.69 2.98 11.55
N SER A 110 -3.53 3.59 11.77
CA SER A 110 -3.24 4.25 13.02
C SER A 110 -3.77 5.67 13.08
N ARG A 111 -4.33 6.06 14.23
CA ARG A 111 -4.70 7.44 14.52
C ARG A 111 -3.50 8.34 14.86
N THR A 112 -2.30 7.77 15.00
CA THR A 112 -1.06 8.54 15.25
C THR A 112 -0.31 8.87 13.97
N ALA A 113 -0.54 8.12 12.88
CA ALA A 113 0.10 8.36 11.59
C ALA A 113 -0.28 9.74 11.05
N ARG A 114 0.70 10.45 10.49
CA ARG A 114 0.55 11.81 9.97
C ARG A 114 1.35 11.97 8.69
N VAL A 115 0.84 12.78 7.78
CA VAL A 115 1.54 13.25 6.59
C VAL A 115 0.88 14.55 6.15
N SER A 116 1.65 15.51 5.65
CA SER A 116 1.07 16.73 5.06
C SER A 116 0.70 16.51 3.60
N ALA A 117 -0.20 17.34 3.06
CA ALA A 117 -0.53 17.30 1.64
C ALA A 117 0.70 17.60 0.77
N ASP A 118 1.55 18.54 1.21
CA ASP A 118 2.78 18.90 0.50
C ASP A 118 3.80 17.76 0.48
N ASP A 119 4.00 17.07 1.60
CA ASP A 119 4.90 15.92 1.68
C ASP A 119 4.46 14.81 0.72
N LEU A 120 3.16 14.48 0.73
CA LEU A 120 2.62 13.43 -0.13
C LEU A 120 2.67 13.83 -1.61
N ASN A 121 2.42 15.11 -1.92
CA ASN A 121 2.51 15.63 -3.28
C ASN A 121 3.96 15.64 -3.77
N ALA A 122 4.93 15.97 -2.92
CA ALA A 122 6.35 15.87 -3.24
C ALA A 122 6.76 14.42 -3.55
N LEU A 123 6.27 13.45 -2.75
CA LEU A 123 6.48 12.02 -2.99
C LEU A 123 5.87 11.56 -4.32
N LEU A 124 4.65 11.96 -4.64
CA LEU A 124 4.01 11.64 -5.94
C LEU A 124 4.83 12.22 -7.11
N ARG A 125 5.29 13.46 -7.01
CA ARG A 125 6.15 14.07 -8.04
C ARG A 125 7.48 13.34 -8.19
N ALA A 126 8.04 12.81 -7.11
CA ALA A 126 9.27 12.01 -7.16
C ALA A 126 9.00 10.63 -7.78
N ALA A 127 7.93 9.96 -7.39
CA ALA A 127 7.50 8.69 -7.96
C ALA A 127 7.27 8.79 -9.47
N TRP A 128 6.69 9.89 -9.96
CA TRP A 128 6.52 10.16 -11.39
C TRP A 128 7.85 10.17 -12.17
N ARG A 129 8.95 10.59 -11.55
CA ARG A 129 10.28 10.65 -12.18
C ARG A 129 11.10 9.38 -11.99
N SER A 130 10.57 8.41 -11.24
CA SER A 130 11.26 7.17 -10.92
C SER A 130 11.15 6.15 -12.05
N THR A 131 12.09 5.21 -12.13
CA THR A 131 12.08 4.11 -13.10
C THR A 131 10.89 3.16 -12.90
N VAL A 132 10.40 3.04 -11.65
CA VAL A 132 9.23 2.21 -11.29
C VAL A 132 7.89 2.94 -11.44
N MET A 133 7.89 4.12 -12.07
CA MET A 133 6.68 4.91 -12.28
C MET A 133 5.54 4.13 -12.96
N PRO A 134 5.77 3.38 -14.07
CA PRO A 134 4.69 2.69 -14.76
C PRO A 134 3.95 1.69 -13.86
N GLU A 135 4.70 0.90 -13.10
CA GLU A 135 4.17 -0.09 -12.15
C GLU A 135 3.45 0.60 -10.99
N PHE A 136 4.02 1.67 -10.44
CA PHE A 136 3.39 2.42 -9.35
C PHE A 136 2.05 3.01 -9.78
N ILE A 137 1.96 3.64 -10.94
CA ILE A 137 0.70 4.27 -11.37
C ILE A 137 -0.34 3.22 -11.75
N ALA A 138 0.06 2.16 -12.46
CA ALA A 138 -0.83 1.05 -12.79
C ALA A 138 -1.38 0.34 -11.54
N SER A 139 -0.65 0.40 -10.42
CA SER A 139 -1.09 -0.17 -9.14
C SER A 139 -2.24 0.62 -8.50
N LEU A 140 -2.35 1.92 -8.76
CA LEU A 140 -3.36 2.80 -8.14
C LEU A 140 -4.75 2.55 -8.74
N PRO A 141 -5.84 2.59 -7.93
CA PRO A 141 -7.22 2.54 -8.43
C PRO A 141 -7.46 3.55 -9.57
N LEU A 142 -8.14 3.10 -10.62
CA LEU A 142 -8.57 3.90 -11.76
C LEU A 142 -10.01 4.36 -11.56
N ALA A 143 -10.20 5.67 -11.65
CA ALA A 143 -11.46 6.28 -11.31
C ALA A 143 -12.60 5.88 -12.25
N GLY A 144 -13.76 5.55 -11.68
CA GLY A 144 -14.92 5.01 -12.39
C GLY A 144 -14.79 3.55 -12.84
N GLU A 145 -13.62 2.90 -12.69
CA GLU A 145 -13.36 1.59 -13.30
C GLU A 145 -13.05 0.49 -12.28
N ASP A 146 -12.09 0.71 -11.37
CA ASP A 146 -11.59 -0.37 -10.51
C ASP A 146 -11.21 0.05 -9.08
N GLY A 147 -10.85 -0.97 -8.30
CA GLY A 147 -10.42 -0.83 -6.92
C GLY A 147 -11.41 -0.05 -6.06
N THR A 148 -10.88 0.78 -5.18
CA THR A 148 -11.67 1.63 -4.28
C THR A 148 -12.31 2.84 -4.96
N LEU A 149 -11.95 3.15 -6.22
CA LEU A 149 -12.53 4.26 -6.97
C LEU A 149 -13.58 3.85 -8.00
N ARG A 150 -13.89 2.56 -8.14
CA ARG A 150 -14.90 2.05 -9.10
C ARG A 150 -16.26 2.76 -9.05
N ARG A 151 -16.64 3.32 -7.90
CA ARG A 151 -17.93 4.01 -7.71
C ARG A 151 -17.82 5.55 -7.68
N HIS A 152 -16.61 6.09 -7.74
CA HIS A 152 -16.28 7.51 -7.62
C HIS A 152 -15.76 8.08 -8.95
N PHE A 153 -15.99 9.37 -9.21
CA PHE A 153 -15.57 10.04 -10.46
C PHE A 153 -16.06 9.33 -11.73
N ARG A 154 -17.37 9.05 -11.80
CA ARG A 154 -18.01 8.40 -12.97
C ARG A 154 -18.41 9.39 -14.07
N ASP A 155 -18.02 10.65 -13.92
CA ASP A 155 -18.22 11.66 -14.95
C ASP A 155 -17.40 11.26 -16.21
N PRO A 156 -17.99 11.30 -17.42
CA PRO A 156 -17.27 10.96 -18.65
C PRO A 156 -15.95 11.72 -18.86
N ASP A 157 -15.83 12.94 -18.32
CA ASP A 157 -14.64 13.77 -18.46
C ASP A 157 -13.50 13.35 -17.53
N THR A 158 -13.77 12.58 -16.46
CA THR A 158 -12.77 12.18 -15.46
C THR A 158 -12.62 10.68 -15.25
N ALA A 159 -13.64 9.89 -15.61
CA ALA A 159 -13.57 8.44 -15.63
C ALA A 159 -12.41 7.97 -16.52
N GLY A 160 -11.62 7.00 -16.04
CA GLY A 160 -10.44 6.49 -16.74
C GLY A 160 -9.25 7.44 -16.81
N ARG A 161 -9.30 8.64 -16.20
CA ARG A 161 -8.24 9.66 -16.27
C ARG A 161 -7.56 9.97 -14.94
N ILE A 162 -8.05 9.40 -13.84
CA ILE A 162 -7.53 9.60 -12.50
C ILE A 162 -7.04 8.28 -11.92
N HIS A 163 -5.77 8.25 -11.52
CA HIS A 163 -5.15 7.13 -10.80
C HIS A 163 -4.83 7.61 -9.39
N ALA A 164 -5.57 7.13 -8.38
CA ALA A 164 -5.39 7.65 -7.02
C ALA A 164 -5.66 6.60 -5.94
N LYS A 165 -4.91 6.72 -4.84
CA LYS A 165 -5.12 5.94 -3.62
C LYS A 165 -6.14 6.66 -2.74
N THR A 166 -7.12 5.90 -2.26
CA THR A 166 -8.08 6.36 -1.24
C THR A 166 -7.60 6.02 0.17
N GLY A 167 -8.05 6.79 1.15
CA GLY A 167 -7.99 6.44 2.56
C GLY A 167 -9.29 6.85 3.26
N SER A 168 -9.77 5.98 4.15
CA SER A 168 -11.00 6.21 4.91
C SER A 168 -10.89 5.59 6.28
N LEU A 169 -11.14 6.40 7.31
CA LEU A 169 -11.35 5.99 8.69
C LEU A 169 -12.48 6.84 9.25
N ASP A 170 -12.99 6.46 10.43
CA ASP A 170 -13.91 7.32 11.16
C ASP A 170 -13.28 8.71 11.42
N GLY A 171 -13.91 9.73 10.83
CA GLY A 171 -13.47 11.12 10.84
C GLY A 171 -12.39 11.50 9.82
N VAL A 172 -12.04 10.61 8.87
CA VAL A 172 -10.96 10.84 7.90
C VAL A 172 -11.35 10.39 6.50
N LEU A 173 -11.17 11.28 5.52
CA LEU A 173 -11.22 10.96 4.09
C LEU A 173 -9.96 11.51 3.42
N SER A 174 -9.26 10.67 2.65
CA SER A 174 -8.10 11.09 1.88
C SER A 174 -8.10 10.53 0.47
N LEU A 175 -7.55 11.31 -0.45
CA LEU A 175 -7.36 10.93 -1.85
C LEU A 175 -6.07 11.56 -2.36
N ALA A 176 -5.19 10.76 -2.95
CA ALA A 176 -3.91 11.24 -3.47
C ALA A 176 -3.51 10.48 -4.72
N GLY A 177 -3.06 11.18 -5.76
CA GLY A 177 -2.64 10.53 -6.99
C GLY A 177 -2.43 11.48 -8.16
N TYR A 178 -2.74 10.97 -9.35
CA TYR A 178 -2.51 11.64 -10.63
C TYR A 178 -3.82 11.81 -11.38
N ALA A 179 -3.97 12.97 -12.02
CA ALA A 179 -5.10 13.28 -12.89
C ALA A 179 -4.59 13.79 -14.24
N GLN A 180 -5.14 13.27 -15.35
CA GLN A 180 -4.79 13.67 -16.71
C GLN A 180 -5.88 14.56 -17.33
N ALA A 181 -5.62 15.86 -17.44
CA ALA A 181 -6.52 16.83 -18.05
C ALA A 181 -6.78 16.53 -19.54
N GLN A 182 -7.81 17.15 -20.11
CA GLN A 182 -8.18 16.92 -21.51
C GLN A 182 -7.05 17.25 -22.49
N GLY A 183 -6.26 18.29 -22.21
CA GLY A 183 -5.06 18.65 -22.99
C GLY A 183 -3.87 17.68 -22.86
N GLY A 184 -4.04 16.55 -22.16
CA GLY A 184 -3.03 15.51 -21.98
C GLY A 184 -2.01 15.79 -20.87
N ARG A 185 -1.99 17.01 -20.32
CA ARG A 185 -1.15 17.35 -19.17
C ARG A 185 -1.58 16.58 -17.93
N ARG A 186 -0.60 16.05 -17.21
CA ARG A 186 -0.83 15.30 -15.97
C ARG A 186 -0.47 16.15 -14.76
N TYR A 187 -1.32 16.09 -13.75
CA TYR A 187 -1.19 16.80 -12.48
C TYR A 187 -1.15 15.79 -11.34
N THR A 188 -0.39 16.11 -10.30
CA THR A 188 -0.51 15.43 -9.00
C THR A 188 -1.49 16.19 -8.14
N PHE A 189 -2.24 15.48 -7.31
CA PHE A 189 -3.16 16.10 -6.37
C PHE A 189 -3.21 15.31 -5.06
N VAL A 190 -3.50 16.02 -3.97
CA VAL A 190 -3.68 15.44 -2.64
C VAL A 190 -4.81 16.18 -1.95
N ALA A 191 -5.75 15.43 -1.40
CA ALA A 191 -6.83 15.90 -0.56
C ALA A 191 -6.83 15.12 0.75
N LEU A 192 -6.77 15.83 1.87
CA LEU A 192 -6.81 15.27 3.22
C LEU A 192 -7.92 15.98 4.00
N VAL A 193 -8.95 15.25 4.42
CA VAL A 193 -10.09 15.76 5.19
C VAL A 193 -10.09 15.05 6.53
N ASN A 194 -9.92 15.82 7.61
CA ASN A 194 -10.05 15.34 8.98
C ASN A 194 -11.20 16.11 9.63
N ASP A 195 -12.36 15.47 9.74
CA ASP A 195 -13.58 16.05 10.32
C ASP A 195 -14.52 14.90 10.71
N PRO A 196 -15.32 15.00 11.79
CA PRO A 196 -16.32 13.99 12.13
C PRO A 196 -17.30 13.63 11.00
N ARG A 197 -17.46 14.50 9.99
CA ARG A 197 -18.31 14.29 8.80
C ARG A 197 -17.51 14.06 7.52
N ALA A 198 -16.26 13.61 7.62
CA ALA A 198 -15.38 13.42 6.46
C ALA A 198 -15.99 12.52 5.36
N ASP A 199 -16.79 11.51 5.72
CA ASP A 199 -17.48 10.65 4.75
C ASP A 199 -18.39 11.44 3.78
N GLY A 200 -18.91 12.60 4.23
CA GLY A 200 -19.73 13.50 3.42
C GLY A 200 -18.94 14.39 2.46
N ALA A 201 -17.61 14.35 2.46
CA ALA A 201 -16.78 15.22 1.62
C ALA A 201 -16.60 14.72 0.17
N TRP A 202 -16.99 13.47 -0.14
CA TRP A 202 -16.87 12.91 -1.50
C TRP A 202 -17.48 13.80 -2.60
N PRO A 203 -18.73 14.29 -2.50
CA PRO A 203 -19.31 15.15 -3.54
C PRO A 203 -18.49 16.42 -3.78
N ALA A 204 -17.95 17.04 -2.72
CA ALA A 204 -17.14 18.25 -2.83
C ALA A 204 -15.77 17.96 -3.48
N LEU A 205 -15.13 16.84 -3.11
CA LEU A 205 -13.88 16.41 -3.72
C LEU A 205 -14.06 16.08 -5.21
N GLU A 206 -15.13 15.37 -5.56
CA GLU A 206 -15.45 15.05 -6.95
C GLU A 206 -15.70 16.33 -7.76
N ALA A 207 -16.51 17.27 -7.24
CA ALA A 207 -16.75 18.55 -7.90
C ALA A 207 -15.46 19.37 -8.10
N LEU A 208 -14.58 19.43 -7.09
CA LEU A 208 -13.32 20.16 -7.17
C LEU A 208 -12.40 19.59 -8.25
N VAL A 209 -12.18 18.27 -8.24
CA VAL A 209 -11.26 17.63 -9.19
C VAL A 209 -11.84 17.63 -10.59
N ASN A 210 -13.15 17.35 -10.77
CA ASN A 210 -13.79 17.42 -12.08
C ASN A 210 -13.72 18.84 -12.66
N GLY A 211 -14.06 19.85 -11.86
CA GLY A 211 -14.00 21.25 -12.29
C GLY A 211 -12.57 21.69 -12.66
N PHE A 212 -11.57 21.30 -11.87
CA PHE A 212 -10.16 21.54 -12.20
C PHE A 212 -9.78 20.90 -13.55
N MET A 213 -10.18 19.65 -13.77
CA MET A 213 -9.81 18.88 -14.96
C MET A 213 -10.46 19.38 -16.26
N GLN A 214 -11.64 20.00 -16.16
CA GLN A 214 -12.32 20.65 -17.28
C GLN A 214 -11.68 22.00 -17.64
N GLY A 215 -11.06 22.69 -16.69
CA GLY A 215 -10.45 24.01 -16.89
C GLY A 215 -8.94 24.03 -17.20
N ALA A 216 -8.26 22.87 -17.17
CA ALA A 216 -6.80 22.74 -17.14
C ALA A 216 -6.14 22.10 -18.37
#